data_AF-A0A0P0WHC3-F1
#
_entry.id   AF-A0A0P0WHC3-F1
#
_cell.length_a   1.000
_cell.length_b   1.000
_cell.length_c   1.000
_cell.angle_alpha   90.00
_cell.angle_beta   90.00
_cell.angle_gamma   90.00
#
_symmetry.space_group_name_H-M   'P 1'
#
loop_
_entity.id
_entity.type
_entity.pdbx_description
1 polymer ?
#
loop_
_entity_poly.entity_id
_entity_poly.type
_entity_poly.pdbx_seq_one_letter_code
_entity_poly.pdbx_strand_id
1 'polypeptide(L)'
;ILIASPSSRAIGTIAKLFGQRYFIEYINLKIREDEECIDREFSKGLVDMKIYFIESQPKIVSETLESRLSTVELRYAVVKEAVEATVEIKAVEGCFSGEIAACTTNIQDGVVLLDSTITCCVMDDNGDVQLSRRVMAVQCKEKLLLTVVNQDDM
;
A
#
# COMPACT_ATOMS: atom_id res chain seq x y z
N ILE A 1 -1.82 -4.62 7.46
CA ILE A 1 -1.78 -5.30 6.15
C ILE A 1 -0.89 -4.47 5.25
N LEU A 2 0.33 -4.94 4.96
CA LEU A 2 1.20 -4.32 3.95
C LEU A 2 0.90 -5.02 2.62
N ILE A 3 0.30 -4.32 1.67
CA ILE A 3 0.14 -4.78 0.29
C ILE A 3 1.15 -3.99 -0.55
N ALA A 4 1.97 -4.69 -1.34
CA ALA A 4 2.92 -4.07 -2.25
C ALA A 4 2.18 -3.30 -3.35
N SER A 5 2.67 -2.11 -3.68
CA SER A 5 2.13 -1.27 -4.74
C SER A 5 2.27 -1.96 -6.11
N PRO A 6 1.23 -2.01 -6.96
CA PRO A 6 1.29 -2.67 -8.26
C PRO A 6 1.75 -1.68 -9.35
N SER A 7 2.95 -1.09 -9.23
CA SER A 7 3.53 -0.33 -10.36
C SER A 7 4.39 -1.18 -11.28
N SER A 8 4.59 -2.45 -10.95
CA SER A 8 5.07 -3.49 -11.87
C SER A 8 4.54 -4.82 -11.37
N ARG A 9 4.57 -5.88 -12.19
CA ARG A 9 4.14 -7.26 -11.87
C ARG A 9 5.00 -7.88 -10.76
N ALA A 10 5.01 -7.25 -9.59
CA ALA A 10 5.79 -7.60 -8.42
C ALA A 10 4.97 -8.52 -7.53
N ILE A 11 5.27 -9.82 -7.53
CA ILE A 11 4.72 -10.77 -6.57
C ILE A 11 5.62 -10.73 -5.34
N GLY A 12 5.08 -10.21 -4.24
CA GLY A 12 5.75 -10.16 -2.94
C GLY A 12 5.28 -11.30 -2.04
N THR A 13 6.19 -12.09 -1.48
CA THR A 13 5.88 -12.95 -0.32
C THR A 13 6.37 -12.25 0.94
N ILE A 14 5.47 -12.08 1.92
CA ILE A 14 5.80 -11.60 3.27
C ILE A 14 5.70 -12.79 4.23
N ALA A 15 6.83 -13.20 4.79
CA ALA A 15 6.87 -14.20 5.86
C ALA A 15 7.09 -13.51 7.21
N LYS A 16 6.21 -13.80 8.18
CA LYS A 16 6.27 -13.24 9.53
C LYS A 16 6.83 -14.26 10.51
N LEU A 17 8.01 -13.99 11.07
CA LEU A 17 8.59 -14.80 12.14
C LEU A 17 8.33 -14.13 13.49
N PHE A 18 7.72 -14.87 14.42
CA PHE A 18 7.39 -14.41 15.77
C PHE A 18 8.52 -14.76 16.73
N GLY A 19 9.24 -13.76 17.22
CA GLY A 19 10.00 -13.84 18.48
C GLY A 19 9.30 -13.04 19.57
N GLN A 20 9.55 -13.33 20.85
CA GLN A 20 8.90 -12.62 21.98
C GLN A 20 9.06 -11.07 21.95
N ARG A 21 10.00 -10.54 21.15
CA ARG A 21 10.33 -9.10 21.09
C ARG A 21 10.58 -8.56 19.67
N TYR A 22 10.50 -9.39 18.65
CA TYR A 22 10.88 -9.02 17.28
C TYR A 22 9.90 -9.63 16.29
N PHE A 23 9.49 -8.82 15.32
CA PHE A 23 8.97 -9.33 14.06
C PHE A 23 10.07 -9.15 13.03
N ILE A 24 10.48 -10.25 12.40
CA ILE A 24 11.30 -10.18 11.21
C ILE A 24 10.36 -10.44 10.05
N GLU A 25 10.21 -9.44 9.19
CA GLU A 25 9.48 -9.59 7.94
C GLU A 25 10.50 -9.81 6.82
N TYR A 26 10.38 -10.95 6.16
CA TYR A 26 11.14 -11.21 4.95
C TYR A 26 10.34 -10.74 3.76
N ILE A 27 10.90 -9.79 3.02
CA ILE A 27 10.31 -9.26 1.79
C ILE A 27 11.06 -9.87 0.63
N ASN A 28 10.36 -10.65 -0.19
CA ASN A 28 10.86 -11.18 -1.44
C ASN A 28 9.98 -10.70 -2.59
N LEU A 29 10.45 -9.67 -3.28
CA LEU A 29 9.82 -9.14 -4.48
C LEU A 29 10.35 -9.90 -5.68
N LYS A 30 9.43 -10.36 -6.53
CA LYS A 30 9.76 -10.99 -7.80
C LYS A 30 9.04 -10.30 -8.95
N ILE A 31 9.71 -10.08 -10.07
CA ILE A 31 9.08 -9.57 -11.29
C ILE A 31 8.71 -10.73 -12.19
N ARG A 32 7.50 -10.66 -12.74
CA ARG A 32 7.04 -11.54 -13.82
C ARG A 32 7.22 -10.85 -15.18
N GLU A 33 8.24 -11.26 -15.91
CA GLU A 33 8.39 -10.92 -17.33
C GLU A 33 7.59 -11.96 -18.13
N ASP A 34 6.47 -11.54 -18.71
CA ASP A 34 5.56 -12.31 -19.56
C ASP A 34 4.76 -13.48 -18.95
N GLU A 35 3.70 -13.90 -19.67
CA GLU A 35 2.70 -14.88 -19.20
C GLU A 35 3.29 -16.29 -19.03
N GLU A 36 4.30 -16.60 -19.85
CA GLU A 36 5.05 -17.85 -19.87
C GLU A 36 6.49 -17.63 -19.37
N CYS A 37 6.73 -17.95 -18.10
CA CYS A 37 8.02 -18.33 -17.48
C CYS A 37 8.54 -17.48 -16.31
N ILE A 38 8.67 -18.19 -15.18
CA ILE A 38 9.63 -18.04 -14.07
C ILE A 38 9.71 -16.65 -13.45
N ASP A 39 9.05 -16.47 -12.30
CA ASP A 39 9.25 -15.31 -11.42
C ASP A 39 10.75 -15.05 -11.21
N ARG A 40 11.25 -13.92 -11.73
CA ARG A 40 12.64 -13.51 -11.51
C ARG A 40 12.71 -12.78 -10.19
N GLU A 41 13.66 -13.18 -9.34
CA GLU A 41 13.95 -12.45 -8.11
C GLU A 41 14.32 -11.00 -8.44
N PHE A 42 13.60 -10.06 -7.84
CA PHE A 42 13.81 -8.62 -8.06
C PHE A 42 14.52 -7.97 -6.87
N SER A 43 14.06 -8.24 -5.65
CA SER A 43 14.70 -7.76 -4.43
C SER A 43 14.35 -8.68 -3.25
N LYS A 44 15.34 -8.93 -2.40
CA LYS A 44 15.19 -9.62 -1.11
C LYS A 44 15.71 -8.73 -0.01
N GLY A 45 14.92 -8.59 1.05
CA GLY A 45 15.32 -7.85 2.24
C GLY A 45 14.72 -8.46 3.50
N LEU A 46 15.40 -8.22 4.62
CA LEU A 46 14.92 -8.51 5.96
C LEU A 46 14.63 -7.16 6.62
N VAL A 47 13.42 -7.01 7.12
CA VAL A 47 13.01 -5.86 7.92
C VAL A 47 12.91 -6.32 9.37
N ASP A 48 13.81 -5.81 10.21
CA ASP A 48 13.76 -6.02 11.64
C ASP A 48 12.79 -5.01 12.29
N MET A 49 11.51 -5.37 12.35
CA MET A 49 10.54 -4.56 13.07
C MET A 49 10.75 -4.70 14.58
N LYS A 50 11.40 -3.70 15.17
CA LYS A 50 11.50 -3.57 16.63
C LYS A 50 10.11 -3.23 17.19
N ILE A 51 9.53 -4.16 17.94
CA ILE A 51 8.24 -4.02 18.64
C ILE A 51 8.22 -2.80 19.58
N TYR A 52 9.38 -2.28 20.01
CA TYR A 52 9.46 -1.14 20.94
C TYR A 52 8.85 0.18 20.43
N PHE A 53 8.46 0.31 19.15
CA PHE A 53 7.75 1.49 18.66
C PHE A 53 6.24 1.50 18.96
N ILE A 54 5.73 0.46 19.62
CA ILE A 54 4.29 0.17 19.72
C ILE A 54 3.58 0.85 20.91
N GLU A 55 4.27 1.58 21.79
CA GLU A 55 3.65 1.98 23.07
C GLU A 55 2.94 3.33 23.14
N SER A 56 3.08 4.27 22.19
CA SER A 56 2.38 5.56 22.35
C SER A 56 1.53 6.02 21.17
N GLN A 57 2.03 5.90 19.94
CA GLN A 57 1.30 6.36 18.76
C GLN A 57 1.71 5.55 17.53
N PRO A 58 0.83 5.35 16.55
CA PRO A 58 1.25 4.81 15.26
C PRO A 58 2.31 5.72 14.67
N LYS A 59 3.46 5.14 14.34
CA LYS A 59 4.54 5.83 13.63
C LYS A 59 4.73 5.19 12.29
N ILE A 60 4.95 6.04 11.30
CA ILE A 60 5.36 5.61 9.98
C ILE A 60 6.85 5.40 10.03
N VAL A 61 7.24 4.22 9.59
CA VAL A 61 8.62 3.83 9.43
C VAL A 61 8.88 3.78 7.94
N SER A 62 9.92 4.48 7.52
CA SER A 62 10.47 4.41 6.17
C SER A 62 11.82 3.71 6.26
N GLU A 63 11.97 2.61 5.53
CA GLU A 63 13.22 1.87 5.42
C GLU A 63 13.61 1.73 3.94
N THR A 64 14.90 1.57 3.70
CA THR A 64 15.43 1.34 2.36
C THR A 64 16.09 -0.02 2.32
N LEU A 65 15.62 -0.88 1.44
CA LEU A 65 16.16 -2.21 1.18
C LEU A 65 16.97 -2.18 -0.11
N GLU A 66 18.28 -2.16 0.03
CA GLU A 66 19.19 -2.26 -1.11
C GLU A 66 19.43 -3.73 -1.45
N SER A 67 19.19 -4.08 -2.71
CA SER A 67 19.49 -5.40 -3.27
C SER A 67 20.37 -5.25 -4.51
N ARG A 68 20.85 -6.37 -5.06
CA ARG A 68 21.71 -6.36 -6.25
C ARG A 68 21.08 -5.68 -7.48
N LEU A 69 19.76 -5.75 -7.61
CA LEU A 69 19.05 -5.28 -8.82
C LEU A 69 18.21 -4.03 -8.59
N SER A 70 17.96 -3.65 -7.33
CA SER A 70 17.13 -2.49 -7.02
C SER A 70 17.31 -2.01 -5.58
N THR A 71 17.05 -0.72 -5.39
CA THR A 71 16.78 -0.12 -4.09
C THR A 71 15.28 0.03 -3.93
N VAL A 72 14.72 -0.53 -2.86
CA VAL A 72 13.29 -0.51 -2.57
C VAL A 72 13.05 0.33 -1.32
N GLU A 73 12.24 1.38 -1.43
CA GLU A 73 11.75 2.11 -0.27
C GLU A 73 10.50 1.40 0.27
N LEU A 74 10.56 0.99 1.54
CA LEU A 74 9.44 0.42 2.26
C LEU A 74 8.90 1.45 3.25
N ARG A 75 7.63 1.82 3.10
CA ARG A 75 6.91 2.62 4.09
C ARG A 75 5.82 1.79 4.76
N TYR A 76 5.78 1.80 6.09
CA TYR A 76 4.77 1.06 6.84
C TYR A 76 4.43 1.69 8.18
N ALA A 77 3.24 1.35 8.69
CA ALA A 77 2.81 1.67 10.04
C ALA A 77 2.24 0.43 10.72
N VAL A 78 2.55 0.26 12.01
CA VAL A 78 1.94 -0.78 12.83
C VAL A 78 0.70 -0.22 13.50
N VAL A 79 -0.45 -0.80 13.19
CA VAL A 79 -1.76 -0.40 13.72
C VAL A 79 -2.27 -1.47 14.67
N LYS A 80 -2.48 -1.12 15.95
CA LYS A 80 -3.10 -2.02 16.93
C LYS A 80 -4.61 -2.03 16.77
N GLU A 81 -5.24 -3.14 17.19
CA GLU A 81 -6.71 -3.23 17.28
C GLU A 81 -7.37 -2.69 16.01
N ALA A 82 -6.90 -3.13 14.84
CA ALA A 82 -7.31 -2.56 13.56
C ALA A 82 -8.40 -3.39 12.89
N VAL A 83 -9.28 -2.71 12.17
CA VAL A 83 -10.19 -3.32 11.20
C VAL A 83 -9.65 -3.12 9.79
N GLU A 84 -9.93 -4.09 8.93
CA GLU A 84 -9.71 -3.97 7.49
C GLU A 84 -10.84 -3.14 6.88
N ALA A 85 -10.49 -2.09 6.14
CA ALA A 85 -11.42 -1.26 5.40
C ALA A 85 -11.12 -1.39 3.91
N THR A 86 -12.13 -1.77 3.14
CA THR A 86 -12.05 -1.84 1.68
C THR A 86 -12.74 -0.63 1.08
N VAL A 87 -12.05 0.03 0.16
CA VAL A 87 -12.52 1.20 -0.56
C VAL A 87 -12.83 0.81 -1.99
N GLU A 88 -14.05 1.10 -2.41
CA GLU A 88 -14.51 1.00 -3.80
C GLU A 88 -15.15 2.34 -4.17
N ILE A 89 -14.87 2.81 -5.38
CA ILE A 89 -15.31 4.11 -5.88
C ILE A 89 -15.88 3.90 -7.26
N LYS A 90 -17.04 4.50 -7.49
CA LYS A 90 -17.78 4.40 -8.75
C LYS A 90 -18.04 5.79 -9.30
N ALA A 91 -17.72 5.98 -10.58
CA ALA A 91 -18.13 7.18 -11.30
C ALA A 91 -19.62 7.04 -11.66
N VAL A 92 -20.42 8.01 -11.23
CA VAL A 92 -21.86 8.03 -11.53
C VAL A 92 -22.11 8.46 -12.98
N GLU A 93 -21.28 9.36 -13.50
CA GLU A 93 -21.33 9.85 -14.87
C GLU A 93 -19.90 10.18 -15.34
N GLY A 94 -19.61 9.88 -16.61
CA GLY A 94 -18.32 10.19 -17.23
C GLY A 94 -17.14 9.44 -16.61
N CYS A 95 -15.93 9.92 -16.91
CA CYS A 95 -14.69 9.38 -16.33
C CYS A 95 -14.25 10.27 -15.17
N PHE A 96 -13.87 9.68 -14.04
CA PHE A 96 -13.16 10.41 -12.99
C PHE A 96 -11.72 10.67 -13.44
N SER A 97 -11.23 11.90 -13.32
CA SER A 97 -9.81 12.24 -13.43
C SER A 97 -9.41 13.05 -12.20
N GLY A 98 -8.36 12.65 -11.52
CA GLY A 98 -7.88 13.32 -10.33
C GLY A 98 -7.11 12.38 -9.40
N GLU A 99 -7.00 12.82 -8.15
CA GLU A 99 -6.31 12.08 -7.09
C GLU A 99 -7.32 11.63 -6.03
N ILE A 100 -7.14 10.40 -5.57
CA ILE A 100 -7.85 9.84 -4.42
C ILE A 100 -6.80 9.38 -3.43
N ALA A 101 -6.78 10.01 -2.27
CA ALA A 101 -5.91 9.65 -1.16
C ALA A 101 -6.74 9.23 0.06
N ALA A 102 -6.18 8.34 0.88
CA ALA A 102 -6.80 7.93 2.13
C ALA A 102 -5.81 7.98 3.29
N CYS A 103 -6.26 8.48 4.43
CA CYS A 103 -5.49 8.49 5.68
C CYS A 103 -6.39 8.13 6.87
N THR A 104 -5.82 7.99 8.06
CA THR A 104 -6.59 7.79 9.29
C THR A 104 -6.35 8.94 10.26
N THR A 105 -7.31 9.20 11.15
CA THR A 105 -7.20 10.34 12.09
C THR A 105 -5.94 10.32 12.96
N ASN A 106 -5.40 9.14 13.24
CA ASN A 106 -4.14 8.93 13.96
C ASN A 106 -2.89 8.83 13.06
N ILE A 107 -3.04 8.67 11.74
CA ILE A 107 -1.94 8.53 10.77
C ILE A 107 -2.24 9.44 9.58
N GLN A 108 -1.69 10.65 9.61
CA GLN A 108 -2.01 11.70 8.61
C GLN A 108 -1.21 11.61 7.32
N ASP A 109 -0.23 10.70 7.21
CA ASP A 109 0.43 10.43 5.94
C ASP A 109 -0.53 9.65 5.05
N GLY A 110 -1.04 10.33 4.03
CA GLY A 110 -2.01 9.75 3.10
C GLY A 110 -1.37 8.68 2.22
N VAL A 111 -2.16 7.66 1.92
CA VAL A 111 -1.85 6.70 0.87
C VAL A 111 -2.67 7.08 -0.35
N VAL A 112 -1.99 7.37 -1.45
CA VAL A 112 -2.64 7.58 -2.75
C VAL A 112 -3.21 6.25 -3.23
N LEU A 113 -4.53 6.19 -3.36
CA LEU A 113 -5.27 5.05 -3.87
C LEU A 113 -5.39 5.12 -5.39
N LEU A 114 -5.51 6.34 -5.94
CA LEU A 114 -5.56 6.62 -7.36
C LEU A 114 -4.89 7.96 -7.65
N ASP A 115 -4.12 8.00 -8.73
CA ASP A 115 -3.63 9.23 -9.35
C ASP A 115 -3.77 9.07 -10.87
N SER A 116 -4.68 9.84 -11.46
CA SER A 116 -4.96 9.78 -12.90
C SER A 116 -3.81 10.29 -13.78
N THR A 117 -2.85 11.02 -13.20
CA THR A 117 -1.65 11.49 -13.92
C THR A 117 -0.63 10.37 -14.13
N ILE A 118 -0.63 9.37 -13.25
CA ILE A 118 0.29 8.23 -13.28
C ILE A 118 -0.35 7.02 -13.96
N THR A 119 -1.64 6.77 -13.71
CA THR A 119 -2.39 5.63 -14.23
C THR A 119 -3.59 6.12 -15.02
N CYS A 120 -3.76 5.70 -16.28
CA CYS A 120 -5.01 5.96 -17.00
C CYS A 120 -6.17 5.43 -16.17
N CYS A 121 -7.20 6.26 -15.96
CA CYS A 121 -8.44 5.83 -15.33
C CYS A 121 -9.11 4.77 -16.19
N VAL A 122 -8.84 3.51 -15.90
CA VAL A 122 -9.60 2.38 -16.43
C VAL A 122 -10.83 2.28 -15.56
N MET A 123 -11.97 2.66 -16.14
CA MET A 123 -13.25 2.24 -15.60
C MET A 123 -13.49 0.82 -16.10
N ASP A 124 -13.96 -0.06 -15.22
CA ASP A 124 -14.56 -1.30 -15.70
C ASP A 124 -15.91 -1.01 -16.39
N ASP A 125 -16.50 -2.04 -17.04
CA ASP A 125 -17.79 -1.91 -17.72
C ASP A 125 -18.93 -1.46 -16.78
N ASN A 126 -18.70 -1.50 -15.47
CA ASN A 126 -19.65 -1.13 -14.43
C ASN A 126 -19.48 0.32 -13.94
N GLY A 127 -18.44 1.03 -14.39
CA GLY A 127 -18.09 2.39 -13.95
C GLY A 127 -17.26 2.44 -12.67
N ASP A 128 -16.72 1.31 -12.22
CA ASP A 128 -15.87 1.24 -11.04
C ASP A 128 -14.46 1.75 -11.39
N VAL A 129 -13.93 2.59 -10.50
CA VAL A 129 -12.63 3.22 -10.66
C VAL A 129 -11.55 2.27 -10.15
N GLN A 130 -10.60 1.92 -11.01
CA GLN A 130 -9.51 1.02 -10.62
C GLN A 130 -8.51 1.70 -9.68
N LEU A 131 -8.63 1.45 -8.38
CA LEU A 131 -7.66 1.88 -7.38
C LEU A 131 -6.41 0.98 -7.39
N SER A 132 -5.24 1.59 -7.27
CA SER A 132 -3.95 0.92 -7.06
C SER A 132 -3.89 0.15 -5.73
N ARG A 133 -4.65 0.63 -4.73
CA ARG A 133 -4.85 0.00 -3.43
C ARG A 133 -6.31 0.16 -3.01
N ARG A 134 -6.95 -0.95 -2.64
CA ARG A 134 -8.33 -0.95 -2.13
C ARG A 134 -8.41 -1.14 -0.62
N VAL A 135 -7.40 -1.77 -0.02
CA VAL A 135 -7.45 -2.21 1.38
C VAL A 135 -6.59 -1.31 2.27
N MET A 136 -7.18 -0.81 3.35
CA MET A 136 -6.57 0.03 4.38
C MET A 136 -6.79 -0.60 5.76
N ALA A 137 -5.87 -0.36 6.69
CA ALA A 137 -6.03 -0.76 8.09
C ALA A 137 -6.40 0.47 8.93
N VAL A 138 -7.49 0.39 9.68
CA VAL A 138 -8.00 1.49 10.50
C VAL A 138 -8.00 1.06 11.96
N GLN A 139 -7.34 1.82 12.83
CA GLN A 139 -7.34 1.54 14.27
C GLN A 139 -8.77 1.71 14.83
N CYS A 140 -9.18 0.80 15.71
CA CYS A 140 -10.42 0.95 16.47
C CYS A 140 -10.47 2.33 17.14
N LYS A 141 -11.63 2.99 17.03
CA LYS A 141 -11.91 4.38 17.49
C LYS A 141 -11.35 5.50 16.60
N GLU A 142 -10.55 5.18 15.59
CA GLU A 142 -10.10 6.14 14.59
C GLU A 142 -11.03 6.13 13.37
N LYS A 143 -10.92 7.14 12.51
CA LYS A 143 -11.72 7.26 11.30
C LYS A 143 -10.84 7.12 10.07
N LEU A 144 -11.39 6.47 9.04
CA LEU A 144 -10.86 6.54 7.69
C LEU A 144 -11.30 7.86 7.06
N LEU A 145 -10.35 8.61 6.53
CA LEU A 145 -10.58 9.87 5.82
C LEU A 145 -10.21 9.64 4.36
N LEU A 146 -11.14 9.96 3.45
CA LEU A 146 -10.89 9.97 2.01
C LEU A 146 -10.84 11.42 1.55
N THR A 147 -9.80 11.73 0.79
CA THR A 147 -9.63 12.99 0.08
C THR A 147 -9.74 12.69 -1.41
N VAL A 148 -10.70 13.33 -2.06
CA VAL A 148 -10.94 13.20 -3.51
C VAL A 148 -10.73 14.59 -4.09
N VAL A 149 -9.78 14.72 -5.00
CA VAL A 149 -9.47 15.96 -5.71
C VAL A 149 -9.71 15.69 -7.19
N ASN A 150 -10.61 16.45 -7.81
CA ASN A 150 -10.79 16.40 -9.25
C ASN A 150 -9.65 17.18 -9.93
N GLN A 151 -9.26 16.77 -11.13
CA GLN A 151 -8.30 17.53 -11.95
C GLN A 151 -8.77 18.98 -12.21
N ASP A 152 -10.08 19.23 -12.27
CA ASP A 152 -10.64 20.58 -12.42
C ASP A 152 -10.45 21.47 -11.18
N ASP A 153 -10.19 20.87 -10.01
CA ASP A 153 -9.95 21.58 -8.74
C ASP A 153 -8.45 21.85 -8.47
N MET A 154 -7.55 21.37 -9.35
CA MET A 154 -6.09 21.51 -9.22
C MET A 154 -5.52 22.78 -9.85
#